data_AF-A0A521HZ86-F1
#
_entry.id   AF-A0A521HZ86-F1
#
_cell.length_a   1.000
_cell.length_b   1.000
_cell.length_c   1.000
_cell.angle_alpha   90.00
_cell.angle_beta   90.00
_cell.angle_gamma   90.00
#
_symmetry.space_group_name_H-M   'P 1'
#
loop_
_entity.id
_entity.type
_entity.pdbx_description
1 polymer ?
#
loop_
_entity_poly.entity_id
_entity_poly.type
_entity_poly.pdbx_seq_one_letter_code
_entity_poly.pdbx_strand_id
1 'polypeptide(L)'
;MFSVTISDGDGDSREVIIDGDRTVIGKHVAAGIRLGGWRVGREHARILRNEQGLMLEDLGQMTGTWVNGTRIVRHGPLAFADEVVIGAYRLRVQDLSRPTGVAAPTLSADAYAAGLESDTAPAPLPGAMPDVATSARFEWRKRLHERLLETIDLRRRDLTRMSDAELRTETSRLIGDIIAAEPTLPAAIDRSALQQEVLDEAIGLGPLEALLADETITEIMVNRHDEIFVERAGRLELHPVAFTSERAVLGVIERIVAPLGRRIDESSPMVDARLKDGSRVNAVIAPLALKGPTLTIRKFARRHLDVAAMLSFGTLSREMAEFLRICVEQRRNIVVAGGTGSGKTTLLNVLSNFIPDGERIITIEDAAELTLNHRHLVSLESRPANLEGRGAVSIRDLVRNALRMRPDRIVIGECRGGEALDMLQAMNTGHEGSLTTLHANSPRDAVARLETLVLMAGMELPLAAIREQIASAVDILVQQTRFPCGARRITSIAEVTGLEAGRIQLQELFRFERGGRGTDGVIGRFTACDTVPRFYEELRHGGLTVDLSLFARSVA
;
A
#
# COMPACT_ATOMS: atom_id res chain seq x y z
N MET A 1 -5.40 -38.23 -29.72
CA MET A 1 -6.14 -37.60 -30.84
C MET A 1 -7.58 -37.35 -30.43
N PHE A 2 -8.15 -36.21 -30.79
CA PHE A 2 -9.57 -35.87 -30.56
C PHE A 2 -10.05 -34.96 -31.68
N SER A 3 -11.36 -34.96 -31.98
CA SER A 3 -11.95 -34.03 -32.94
C SER A 3 -12.78 -32.96 -32.24
N VAL A 4 -12.84 -31.78 -32.85
CA VAL A 4 -13.65 -30.66 -32.39
C VAL A 4 -14.51 -30.14 -33.53
N THR A 5 -15.82 -30.28 -33.38
CA THR A 5 -16.81 -29.70 -34.28
C THR A 5 -17.14 -28.29 -33.82
N ILE A 6 -16.93 -27.31 -34.69
CA ILE A 6 -17.11 -25.88 -34.43
C ILE A 6 -18.27 -25.41 -35.28
N SER A 7 -19.30 -24.84 -34.66
CA SER A 7 -20.44 -24.20 -35.34
C SER A 7 -20.45 -22.71 -35.00
N ASP A 8 -20.65 -21.85 -35.99
CA ASP A 8 -20.83 -20.42 -35.77
C ASP A 8 -22.31 -20.02 -35.62
N GLY A 9 -22.56 -18.72 -35.44
CA GLY A 9 -23.90 -18.17 -35.26
C GLY A 9 -24.75 -18.14 -36.55
N ASP A 10 -24.13 -18.35 -37.72
CA ASP A 10 -24.78 -18.29 -39.04
C ASP A 10 -25.15 -19.69 -39.56
N GLY A 11 -24.78 -20.75 -38.82
CA GLY A 11 -25.16 -22.14 -39.09
C GLY A 11 -24.09 -22.95 -39.83
N ASP A 12 -22.94 -22.34 -40.14
CA ASP A 12 -21.82 -23.05 -40.74
C ASP A 12 -21.08 -23.88 -39.68
N SER A 13 -20.71 -25.11 -40.05
CA SER A 13 -19.98 -26.01 -39.17
C SER A 13 -18.76 -26.63 -39.85
N ARG A 14 -17.69 -26.80 -39.09
CA ARG A 14 -16.45 -27.45 -39.54
C ARG A 14 -15.85 -28.29 -38.42
N GLU A 15 -15.20 -29.37 -38.80
CA GLU A 15 -14.50 -30.26 -37.87
C GLU A 15 -12.98 -30.06 -37.96
N VAL A 16 -12.31 -30.06 -36.82
CA VAL A 16 -10.85 -29.99 -36.72
C VAL A 16 -10.35 -31.20 -35.93
N ILE A 17 -9.44 -31.97 -36.52
CA ILE A 17 -8.78 -33.09 -35.85
C ILE A 17 -7.48 -32.58 -35.21
N ILE A 18 -7.33 -32.82 -33.91
CA ILE A 18 -6.14 -32.46 -33.15
C ILE A 18 -5.32 -33.71 -32.87
N ASP A 19 -4.14 -33.77 -33.47
CA ASP A 19 -3.14 -34.79 -33.22
C ASP A 19 -2.19 -34.31 -32.11
N GLY A 20 -2.58 -34.58 -30.86
CA GLY A 20 -1.85 -34.16 -29.68
C GLY A 20 -2.66 -34.34 -28.39
N ASP A 21 -2.03 -34.05 -27.26
CA ASP A 21 -2.62 -34.06 -25.91
C ASP A 21 -3.05 -32.66 -25.44
N ARG A 22 -2.72 -31.61 -26.21
CA ARG A 22 -3.03 -30.21 -25.89
C ARG A 22 -3.34 -29.38 -27.13
N THR A 23 -4.28 -28.46 -27.02
CA THR A 23 -4.50 -27.40 -28.02
C THR A 23 -5.02 -26.13 -27.37
N VAL A 24 -4.76 -24.99 -28.00
CA VAL A 24 -5.26 -23.68 -27.58
C VAL A 24 -6.36 -23.24 -28.55
N ILE A 25 -7.43 -22.70 -27.99
CA ILE A 25 -8.56 -22.12 -28.69
C ILE A 25 -8.44 -20.60 -28.62
N GLY A 26 -8.46 -19.89 -29.74
CA GLY A 26 -8.39 -18.42 -29.74
C GLY A 26 -8.26 -17.79 -31.12
N LYS A 27 -8.10 -16.46 -31.17
CA LYS A 27 -7.95 -15.72 -32.44
C LYS A 27 -6.52 -15.69 -32.99
N HIS A 28 -5.53 -16.08 -32.18
CA HIS A 28 -4.12 -16.05 -32.58
C HIS A 28 -3.81 -17.08 -33.68
N VAL A 29 -2.87 -16.75 -34.57
CA VAL A 29 -2.51 -17.62 -35.70
C VAL A 29 -1.87 -18.94 -35.26
N ALA A 30 -1.26 -18.96 -34.07
CA ALA A 30 -0.66 -20.16 -33.49
C ALA A 30 -1.66 -21.02 -32.68
N ALA A 31 -2.93 -20.61 -32.55
CA ALA A 31 -3.94 -21.39 -31.86
C ALA A 31 -4.33 -22.61 -32.73
N GLY A 32 -4.27 -23.81 -32.16
CA GLY A 32 -4.65 -25.04 -32.86
C GLY A 32 -6.14 -25.11 -33.20
N ILE A 33 -6.98 -24.33 -32.50
CA ILE A 33 -8.37 -24.09 -32.87
C ILE A 33 -8.59 -22.58 -33.00
N ARG A 34 -8.69 -22.11 -34.24
CA ARG A 34 -8.84 -20.68 -34.54
C ARG A 34 -10.30 -20.24 -34.58
N LEU A 35 -10.66 -19.28 -33.73
CA LEU A 35 -11.98 -18.65 -33.69
C LEU A 35 -11.86 -17.14 -33.94
N GLY A 36 -12.82 -16.56 -34.67
CA GLY A 36 -12.82 -15.14 -35.04
C GLY A 36 -13.61 -14.25 -34.07
N GLY A 37 -13.65 -12.94 -34.36
CA GLY A 37 -14.54 -12.01 -33.67
C GLY A 37 -13.98 -11.32 -32.42
N TRP A 38 -14.55 -10.17 -32.07
CA TRP A 38 -14.08 -9.31 -30.99
C TRP A 38 -14.30 -9.92 -29.59
N ARG A 39 -15.26 -10.86 -29.47
CA ARG A 39 -15.61 -11.59 -28.23
C ARG A 39 -14.71 -12.81 -27.96
N VAL A 40 -13.68 -13.03 -28.77
CA VAL A 40 -12.72 -14.14 -28.63
C VAL A 40 -11.33 -13.59 -28.31
N GLY A 41 -10.69 -14.16 -27.28
CA GLY A 41 -9.35 -13.78 -26.84
C GLY A 41 -8.24 -14.32 -27.74
N ARG A 42 -7.02 -13.77 -27.64
CA ARG A 42 -5.86 -14.26 -28.43
C ARG A 42 -5.60 -15.74 -28.15
N GLU A 43 -5.54 -16.09 -26.88
CA GLU A 43 -5.60 -17.46 -26.35
C GLU A 43 -6.74 -17.45 -25.34
N HIS A 44 -7.88 -18.02 -25.72
CA HIS A 44 -9.14 -17.88 -24.98
C HIS A 44 -9.38 -19.02 -24.01
N ALA A 45 -9.20 -20.24 -24.49
CA ALA A 45 -9.30 -21.44 -23.69
C ALA A 45 -8.25 -22.45 -24.16
N ARG A 46 -7.98 -23.47 -23.36
CA ARG A 46 -7.16 -24.60 -23.77
C ARG A 46 -7.83 -25.92 -23.45
N ILE A 47 -7.62 -26.90 -24.33
CA ILE A 47 -7.96 -28.30 -24.06
C ILE A 47 -6.67 -29.04 -23.72
N LEU A 48 -6.69 -29.82 -22.64
CA LEU A 48 -5.58 -30.61 -22.12
C LEU A 48 -6.05 -32.02 -21.82
N ARG A 49 -5.29 -33.04 -22.21
CA ARG A 49 -5.55 -34.43 -21.80
C ARG A 49 -4.81 -34.75 -20.50
N ASN A 50 -5.51 -35.32 -19.54
CA ASN A 50 -4.93 -35.92 -18.34
C ASN A 50 -5.41 -37.37 -18.18
N GLU A 51 -5.08 -38.01 -17.05
CA GLU A 51 -5.47 -39.39 -16.73
C GLU A 51 -7.01 -39.59 -16.67
N GLN A 52 -7.76 -38.54 -16.36
CA GLN A 52 -9.22 -38.57 -16.22
C GLN A 52 -9.96 -38.33 -17.56
N GLY A 53 -9.36 -37.59 -18.50
CA GLY A 53 -9.90 -37.34 -19.84
C GLY A 53 -9.45 -36.01 -20.42
N LEU A 54 -10.25 -35.45 -21.33
CA LEU A 54 -10.02 -34.11 -21.88
C LEU A 54 -10.57 -33.05 -20.91
N MET A 55 -9.73 -32.12 -20.49
CA MET A 55 -10.07 -30.98 -19.63
C MET A 55 -10.06 -29.71 -20.46
N LEU A 56 -11.04 -28.84 -20.22
CA LEU A 56 -11.13 -27.49 -20.75
C LEU A 56 -10.78 -26.47 -19.67
N GLU A 57 -9.92 -25.53 -19.97
CA GLU A 57 -9.51 -24.44 -19.06
C GLU A 57 -9.71 -23.10 -19.75
N ASP A 58 -10.41 -22.17 -19.07
CA ASP A 58 -10.53 -20.79 -19.51
C ASP A 58 -9.24 -20.02 -19.17
N LEU A 59 -8.71 -19.26 -20.13
CA LEU A 59 -7.46 -18.51 -19.96
C LEU A 59 -7.71 -17.05 -19.52
N GLY A 60 -8.80 -16.81 -18.78
CA GLY A 60 -9.08 -15.57 -18.08
C GLY A 60 -9.54 -14.43 -18.98
N GLN A 61 -10.17 -14.73 -20.12
CA GLN A 61 -10.66 -13.70 -21.04
C GLN A 61 -12.01 -13.11 -20.58
N MET A 62 -12.24 -11.83 -20.88
CA MET A 62 -13.42 -11.09 -20.40
C MET A 62 -14.77 -11.77 -20.68
N THR A 63 -14.97 -12.32 -21.89
CA THR A 63 -16.22 -12.96 -22.30
C THR A 63 -16.41 -14.36 -21.72
N GLY A 64 -15.31 -14.99 -21.29
CA GLY A 64 -15.26 -16.30 -20.67
C GLY A 64 -15.68 -17.46 -21.57
N THR A 65 -15.32 -18.66 -21.13
CA THR A 65 -15.72 -19.93 -21.71
C THR A 65 -16.90 -20.52 -20.93
N TRP A 66 -17.91 -21.00 -21.65
CA TRP A 66 -19.12 -21.57 -21.05
C TRP A 66 -19.26 -23.02 -21.47
N VAL A 67 -19.72 -23.88 -20.56
CA VAL A 67 -20.07 -25.27 -20.86
C VAL A 67 -21.48 -25.54 -20.35
N ASN A 68 -22.36 -26.03 -21.23
CA ASN A 68 -23.76 -26.32 -20.92
C ASN A 68 -24.50 -25.14 -20.23
N GLY A 69 -24.21 -23.92 -20.68
CA GLY A 69 -24.81 -22.69 -20.14
C GLY A 69 -24.18 -22.15 -18.84
N THR A 70 -23.15 -22.81 -18.30
CA THR A 70 -22.44 -22.38 -17.08
C THR A 70 -21.04 -21.86 -17.41
N ARG A 71 -20.64 -20.71 -16.87
CA ARG A 71 -19.28 -20.18 -17.06
C ARG A 71 -18.27 -21.01 -16.27
N ILE A 72 -17.17 -21.39 -16.90
CA ILE A 72 -16.16 -22.24 -16.31
C ILE A 72 -14.84 -21.50 -16.09
N VAL A 73 -14.08 -21.93 -15.09
CA VAL A 73 -12.62 -21.68 -15.00
C VAL A 73 -11.87 -22.92 -15.49
N ARG A 74 -12.38 -24.09 -15.10
CA ARG A 74 -11.93 -25.40 -15.56
C ARG A 74 -13.13 -26.34 -15.61
N HIS A 75 -13.21 -27.20 -16.62
CA HIS A 75 -14.27 -28.19 -16.79
C HIS A 75 -13.72 -29.47 -17.38
N GLY A 76 -14.11 -30.61 -16.82
CA GLY A 76 -13.86 -31.90 -17.41
C GLY A 76 -14.01 -33.06 -16.42
N PRO A 77 -13.93 -34.31 -16.89
CA PRO A 77 -13.64 -34.66 -18.28
C PRO A 77 -14.78 -34.26 -19.24
N LEU A 78 -14.43 -33.67 -20.39
CA LEU A 78 -15.37 -33.25 -21.43
C LEU A 78 -16.11 -34.47 -21.98
N ALA A 79 -17.43 -34.46 -21.89
CA ALA A 79 -18.29 -35.44 -22.54
C ALA A 79 -18.62 -34.99 -23.97
N PHE A 80 -18.92 -35.94 -24.86
CA PHE A 80 -19.37 -35.61 -26.22
C PHE A 80 -20.65 -34.76 -26.25
N ALA A 81 -21.48 -34.91 -25.21
CA ALA A 81 -22.71 -34.14 -25.05
C ALA A 81 -22.48 -32.70 -24.56
N ASP A 82 -21.28 -32.36 -24.09
CA ASP A 82 -20.98 -31.03 -23.59
C ASP A 82 -20.95 -30.01 -24.74
N GLU A 83 -21.77 -28.97 -24.60
CA GLU A 83 -21.75 -27.82 -25.49
C GLU A 83 -20.86 -26.73 -24.89
N VAL A 84 -19.73 -26.48 -25.55
CA VAL A 84 -18.78 -25.41 -25.17
C VAL A 84 -19.11 -24.15 -25.99
N VAL A 85 -19.31 -23.01 -25.33
CA VAL A 85 -19.60 -21.73 -26.00
C VAL A 85 -18.48 -20.74 -25.73
N ILE A 86 -17.91 -20.20 -26.81
CA ILE A 86 -16.89 -19.15 -26.81
C ILE A 86 -17.29 -18.07 -27.82
N GLY A 87 -17.67 -16.89 -27.32
CA GLY A 87 -18.17 -15.82 -28.16
C GLY A 87 -19.47 -16.21 -28.88
N ALA A 88 -19.45 -16.21 -30.22
CA ALA A 88 -20.57 -16.66 -31.05
C ALA A 88 -20.48 -18.14 -31.47
N TYR A 89 -19.41 -18.84 -31.09
CA TYR A 89 -19.14 -20.21 -31.53
C TYR A 89 -19.60 -21.23 -30.49
N ARG A 90 -20.15 -22.34 -30.99
CA ARG A 90 -20.41 -23.55 -30.21
C ARG A 90 -19.45 -24.64 -30.65
N LEU A 91 -18.85 -25.33 -29.70
CA LEU A 91 -17.88 -26.39 -29.93
C LEU A 91 -18.36 -27.67 -29.24
N ARG A 92 -18.19 -28.79 -29.93
CA ARG A 92 -18.34 -30.14 -29.36
C ARG A 92 -17.04 -30.90 -29.54
N VAL A 93 -16.58 -31.55 -28.49
CA VAL A 93 -15.30 -32.24 -28.46
C VAL A 93 -15.55 -33.74 -28.37
N GLN A 94 -15.00 -34.50 -29.31
CA GLN A 94 -15.07 -35.95 -29.32
C GLN A 94 -13.69 -36.55 -29.08
N ASP A 95 -13.55 -37.27 -27.96
CA ASP A 95 -12.36 -38.05 -27.69
C ASP A 95 -12.34 -39.32 -28.56
N LEU A 96 -11.48 -39.33 -29.58
CA LEU A 96 -11.35 -40.45 -30.52
C LEU A 96 -10.56 -41.64 -29.94
N SER A 97 -10.07 -41.53 -28.70
CA SER A 97 -9.30 -42.59 -28.02
C SER A 97 -10.09 -43.39 -26.98
N ARG A 98 -11.37 -43.05 -26.73
CA ARG A 98 -12.27 -43.81 -25.84
C ARG A 98 -13.54 -44.24 -26.60
N PRO A 99 -14.02 -45.50 -26.47
CA PRO A 99 -15.31 -45.89 -27.01
C PRO A 99 -16.44 -45.11 -26.34
N THR A 100 -17.44 -44.68 -27.12
CA THR A 100 -18.58 -43.89 -26.65
C THR A 100 -19.41 -44.66 -25.61
N GLY A 101 -19.51 -44.10 -24.40
CA GLY A 101 -20.48 -44.53 -23.40
C GLY A 101 -19.92 -44.47 -21.98
N VAL A 102 -20.32 -43.44 -21.24
CA VAL A 102 -20.75 -43.42 -19.82
C VAL A 102 -20.72 -41.95 -19.38
N ALA A 103 -21.90 -41.42 -19.01
CA ALA A 103 -22.01 -40.12 -18.35
C ALA A 103 -21.49 -40.23 -16.91
N ALA A 104 -20.69 -39.27 -16.47
CA ALA A 104 -20.17 -39.17 -15.11
C ALA A 104 -20.47 -37.76 -14.54
N PRO A 105 -20.61 -37.63 -13.21
CA PRO A 105 -21.54 -36.70 -12.58
C PRO A 105 -20.96 -35.29 -12.40
N THR A 106 -21.86 -34.31 -12.41
CA THR A 106 -21.60 -32.92 -12.02
C THR A 106 -21.32 -32.86 -10.51
N LEU A 107 -20.10 -32.49 -10.12
CA LEU A 107 -19.79 -32.14 -8.73
C LEU A 107 -20.08 -30.66 -8.51
N SER A 108 -21.13 -30.40 -7.74
CA SER A 108 -21.42 -29.09 -7.15
C SER A 108 -20.38 -28.72 -6.10
N ALA A 109 -20.02 -27.44 -6.06
CA ALA A 109 -19.12 -26.85 -5.10
C ALA A 109 -19.78 -26.80 -3.72
N ASP A 110 -19.52 -27.79 -2.87
CA ASP A 110 -19.71 -27.72 -1.42
C ASP A 110 -18.86 -28.81 -0.75
N ALA A 111 -17.65 -28.45 -0.30
CA ALA A 111 -16.92 -29.08 0.82
C ALA A 111 -15.46 -28.59 0.86
N TYR A 112 -15.22 -27.44 1.49
CA TYR A 112 -13.95 -27.15 2.16
C TYR A 112 -14.23 -26.18 3.31
N ALA A 113 -14.80 -26.71 4.39
CA ALA A 113 -14.91 -26.01 5.67
C ALA A 113 -14.62 -27.00 6.80
N ALA A 114 -13.36 -27.11 7.19
CA ALA A 114 -12.97 -27.53 8.53
C ALA A 114 -11.51 -27.16 8.77
N GLY A 115 -11.27 -26.30 9.78
CA GLY A 115 -9.97 -26.25 10.45
C GLY A 115 -9.21 -24.93 10.41
N LEU A 116 -9.84 -23.80 10.78
CA LEU A 116 -9.15 -22.67 11.38
C LEU A 116 -10.04 -22.05 12.45
N GLU A 117 -9.84 -22.47 13.70
CA GLU A 117 -10.26 -21.69 14.85
C GLU A 117 -9.27 -20.54 15.04
N SER A 118 -9.72 -19.30 14.83
CA SER A 118 -9.33 -18.17 15.68
C SER A 118 -10.16 -16.94 15.36
N ASP A 119 -10.68 -16.39 16.46
CA ASP A 119 -10.90 -14.97 16.74
C ASP A 119 -11.89 -14.17 15.87
N THR A 120 -12.83 -13.56 16.58
CA THR A 120 -13.93 -12.72 16.10
C THR A 120 -13.56 -11.82 14.91
N ALA A 121 -14.12 -12.13 13.75
CA ALA A 121 -14.12 -11.22 12.60
C ALA A 121 -14.82 -9.91 12.99
N PRO A 122 -14.27 -8.73 12.64
CA PRO A 122 -14.96 -7.46 12.87
C PRO A 122 -16.26 -7.46 12.06
N ALA A 123 -17.33 -6.95 12.68
CA ALA A 123 -18.65 -6.85 12.09
C ALA A 123 -18.59 -6.14 10.72
N PRO A 124 -19.41 -6.54 9.74
CA PRO A 124 -19.51 -5.84 8.46
C PRO A 124 -19.89 -4.37 8.73
N LEU A 125 -19.09 -3.46 8.19
CA LEU A 125 -19.40 -2.02 8.24
C LEU A 125 -20.74 -1.79 7.53
N PRO A 126 -21.67 -1.01 8.11
CA PRO A 126 -22.93 -0.70 7.49
C PRO A 126 -22.70 0.11 6.22
N GLY A 127 -22.96 -0.50 5.06
CA GLY A 127 -23.03 0.21 3.79
C GLY A 127 -24.27 1.10 3.80
N ALA A 128 -24.07 2.40 4.01
CA ALA A 128 -25.13 3.37 3.73
C ALA A 128 -25.38 3.36 2.22
N MET A 129 -26.58 2.94 1.81
CA MET A 129 -27.05 3.23 0.45
C MET A 129 -27.03 4.76 0.26
N PRO A 130 -26.46 5.28 -0.84
CA PRO A 130 -26.47 6.72 -1.07
C PRO A 130 -27.92 7.22 -1.16
N ASP A 131 -28.17 8.38 -0.54
CA ASP A 131 -29.43 9.12 -0.65
C ASP A 131 -29.85 9.27 -2.13
N VAL A 132 -31.16 9.22 -2.41
CA VAL A 132 -31.74 9.34 -3.75
C VAL A 132 -31.29 10.64 -4.43
N ALA A 133 -31.14 11.72 -3.67
CA ALA A 133 -30.61 12.99 -4.15
C ALA A 133 -29.13 12.88 -4.59
N THR A 134 -28.32 12.11 -3.85
CA THR A 134 -26.91 11.84 -4.16
C THR A 134 -26.77 10.95 -5.39
N SER A 135 -27.66 9.96 -5.55
CA SER A 135 -27.72 9.10 -6.74
C SER A 135 -28.13 9.89 -7.99
N ALA A 136 -29.12 10.77 -7.91
CA ALA A 136 -29.53 11.63 -9.02
C ALA A 136 -28.40 12.60 -9.44
N ARG A 137 -27.72 13.23 -8.47
CA ARG A 137 -26.58 14.13 -8.74
C ARG A 137 -25.41 13.38 -9.39
N PHE A 138 -25.12 12.15 -8.95
CA PHE A 138 -24.09 11.31 -9.54
C PHE A 138 -24.37 10.99 -11.01
N GLU A 139 -25.60 10.57 -11.34
CA GLU A 139 -26.01 10.26 -12.72
C GLU A 139 -25.89 11.49 -13.63
N TRP A 140 -26.28 12.67 -13.12
CA TRP A 140 -26.13 13.92 -13.86
C TRP A 140 -24.69 14.30 -14.11
N ARG A 141 -23.82 14.16 -13.11
CA ARG A 141 -22.38 14.39 -13.28
C ARG A 141 -21.78 13.44 -14.32
N LYS A 142 -22.14 12.15 -14.27
CA LYS A 142 -21.69 11.15 -15.25
C LYS A 142 -22.10 11.52 -16.67
N ARG A 143 -23.38 11.86 -16.89
CA ARG A 143 -23.91 12.25 -18.21
C ARG A 143 -23.22 13.50 -18.75
N LEU A 144 -22.99 14.52 -17.90
CA LEU A 144 -22.30 15.74 -18.31
C LEU A 144 -20.82 15.47 -18.64
N HIS A 145 -20.15 14.63 -17.86
CA HIS A 145 -18.76 14.26 -18.10
C HIS A 145 -18.58 13.48 -19.41
N GLU A 146 -19.46 12.52 -19.71
CA GLU A 146 -19.47 11.80 -21.00
C GLU A 146 -19.64 12.76 -22.19
N ARG A 147 -20.61 13.69 -22.11
CA ARG A 147 -20.83 14.72 -23.15
C ARG A 147 -19.64 15.67 -23.29
N LEU A 148 -18.98 16.01 -22.19
CA LEU A 148 -17.78 16.85 -22.20
C LEU A 148 -16.63 16.15 -22.94
N LEU A 149 -16.38 14.87 -22.63
CA LEU A 149 -15.34 14.09 -23.29
C LEU A 149 -15.57 13.99 -24.81
N GLU A 150 -16.81 13.71 -25.23
CA GLU A 150 -17.18 13.72 -26.66
C GLU A 150 -16.89 15.08 -27.31
N THR A 151 -17.22 16.18 -26.63
CA THR A 151 -17.01 17.54 -27.13
C THR A 151 -15.52 17.91 -27.23
N ILE A 152 -14.72 17.48 -26.25
CA ILE A 152 -13.27 17.69 -26.19
C ILE A 152 -12.56 16.88 -27.29
N ASP A 153 -12.93 15.61 -27.49
CA ASP A 153 -12.35 14.75 -28.53
C ASP A 153 -12.59 15.32 -29.93
N LEU A 154 -13.75 15.92 -30.18
CA LEU A 154 -14.05 16.62 -31.44
C LEU A 154 -13.17 17.87 -31.67
N ARG A 155 -12.62 18.45 -30.60
CA ARG A 155 -11.80 19.68 -30.61
C ARG A 155 -10.32 19.45 -30.28
N ARG A 156 -9.88 18.18 -30.25
CA ARG A 156 -8.56 17.74 -29.76
C ARG A 156 -7.35 18.48 -30.35
N ARG A 157 -7.45 18.97 -31.59
CA ARG A 157 -6.36 19.72 -32.25
C ARG A 157 -6.18 21.15 -31.72
N ASP A 158 -7.24 21.78 -31.22
CA ASP A 158 -7.20 23.17 -30.75
C ASP A 158 -6.77 23.24 -29.27
N LEU A 159 -7.15 22.24 -28.47
CA LEU A 159 -6.88 22.19 -27.03
C LEU A 159 -5.42 21.84 -26.68
N THR A 160 -4.72 21.11 -27.55
CA THR A 160 -3.31 20.68 -27.32
C THR A 160 -2.29 21.83 -27.33
N ARG A 161 -2.70 23.05 -27.71
CA ARG A 161 -1.86 24.26 -27.76
C ARG A 161 -2.10 25.24 -26.61
N MET A 162 -3.08 24.97 -25.75
CA MET A 162 -3.49 25.88 -24.68
C MET A 162 -2.64 25.69 -23.42
N SER A 163 -2.41 26.77 -22.69
CA SER A 163 -1.89 26.69 -21.32
C SER A 163 -2.93 26.11 -20.36
N ASP A 164 -2.50 25.60 -19.20
CA ASP A 164 -3.40 25.02 -18.17
C ASP A 164 -4.52 26.00 -17.75
N ALA A 165 -4.21 27.30 -17.66
CA ALA A 165 -5.18 28.34 -17.30
C ALA A 165 -6.22 28.58 -18.39
N GLU A 166 -5.79 28.56 -19.66
CA GLU A 166 -6.69 28.70 -20.81
C GLU A 166 -7.54 27.43 -20.98
N LEU A 167 -6.96 26.25 -20.81
CA LEU A 167 -7.68 24.97 -20.86
C LEU A 167 -8.76 24.91 -19.80
N ARG A 168 -8.46 25.35 -18.56
CA ARG A 168 -9.43 25.44 -17.46
C ARG A 168 -10.58 26.38 -17.78
N THR A 169 -10.27 27.54 -18.37
CA THR A 169 -11.27 28.55 -18.75
C THR A 169 -12.20 28.03 -19.86
N GLU A 170 -11.63 27.45 -20.91
CA GLU A 170 -12.42 26.91 -22.04
C GLU A 170 -13.22 25.66 -21.63
N THR A 171 -12.66 24.77 -20.82
CA THR A 171 -13.37 23.60 -20.30
C THR A 171 -14.55 24.04 -19.43
N SER A 172 -14.36 25.03 -18.55
CA SER A 172 -15.44 25.59 -17.74
C SER A 172 -16.56 26.20 -18.59
N ARG A 173 -16.19 26.93 -19.66
CA ARG A 173 -17.15 27.49 -20.63
C ARG A 173 -17.95 26.39 -21.33
N LEU A 174 -17.28 25.34 -21.83
CA LEU A 174 -17.92 24.20 -22.48
C LEU A 174 -18.88 23.46 -21.54
N ILE A 175 -18.50 23.25 -20.28
CA ILE A 175 -19.40 22.65 -19.28
C ILE A 175 -20.63 23.54 -19.07
N GLY A 176 -20.44 24.86 -18.99
CA GLY A 176 -21.54 25.83 -18.90
C GLY A 176 -22.50 25.73 -20.09
N ASP A 177 -21.97 25.65 -21.31
CA ASP A 177 -22.76 25.48 -22.54
C ASP A 177 -23.54 24.15 -22.54
N ILE A 178 -22.90 23.05 -22.10
CA ILE A 178 -23.54 21.72 -22.01
C ILE A 178 -24.67 21.72 -20.97
N ILE A 179 -24.46 22.33 -19.80
CA ILE A 179 -25.47 22.46 -18.74
C ILE A 179 -26.64 23.34 -19.20
N ALA A 180 -26.36 24.47 -19.86
CA ALA A 180 -27.39 25.36 -20.39
C ALA A 180 -28.25 24.70 -21.46
N ALA A 181 -27.66 23.81 -22.26
CA ALA A 181 -28.35 23.03 -23.29
C ALA A 181 -29.15 21.83 -22.74
N GLU A 182 -29.20 21.62 -21.42
CA GLU A 182 -29.85 20.46 -20.79
C GLU A 182 -31.11 20.87 -19.99
N PRO A 183 -32.29 20.92 -20.64
CA PRO A 183 -33.53 21.36 -20.01
C PRO A 183 -34.08 20.38 -18.97
N THR A 184 -33.60 19.13 -18.98
CA THR A 184 -34.09 18.07 -18.07
C THR A 184 -33.36 18.03 -16.73
N LEU A 185 -32.36 18.89 -16.51
CA LEU A 185 -31.63 18.99 -15.24
C LEU A 185 -32.57 19.50 -14.12
N PRO A 186 -32.81 18.71 -13.05
CA PRO A 186 -33.70 19.08 -11.96
C PRO A 186 -33.28 20.38 -11.27
N ALA A 187 -34.25 21.25 -10.92
CA ALA A 187 -34.00 22.52 -10.23
C ALA A 187 -33.39 22.36 -8.83
N ALA A 188 -33.54 21.18 -8.21
CA ALA A 188 -32.95 20.84 -6.92
C ALA A 188 -31.42 20.62 -6.97
N ILE A 189 -30.85 20.43 -8.17
CA ILE A 189 -29.40 20.27 -8.35
C ILE A 189 -28.77 21.63 -8.58
N ASP A 190 -27.84 22.02 -7.72
CA ASP A 190 -27.06 23.23 -7.89
C ASP A 190 -26.14 23.10 -9.11
N ARG A 191 -26.44 23.89 -10.15
CA ARG A 191 -25.69 23.92 -11.41
C ARG A 191 -24.25 24.35 -11.22
N SER A 192 -23.99 25.29 -10.30
CA SER A 192 -22.65 25.81 -10.06
C SER A 192 -21.75 24.76 -9.40
N ALA A 193 -22.29 24.05 -8.40
CA ALA A 193 -21.59 22.96 -7.75
C ALA A 193 -21.35 21.78 -8.70
N LEU A 194 -22.36 21.42 -9.52
CA LEU A 194 -22.23 20.37 -10.53
C LEU A 194 -21.19 20.73 -11.61
N GLN A 195 -21.17 21.98 -12.07
CA GLN A 195 -20.15 22.47 -13.00
C GLN A 195 -18.74 22.35 -12.41
N GLN A 196 -18.57 22.74 -11.15
CA GLN A 196 -17.29 22.63 -10.45
C GLN A 196 -16.84 21.17 -10.30
N GLU A 197 -17.74 20.25 -9.96
CA GLU A 197 -17.43 18.81 -9.88
C GLU A 197 -17.01 18.22 -11.23
N VAL A 198 -17.73 18.53 -12.31
CA VAL A 198 -17.39 18.04 -13.66
C VAL A 198 -16.06 18.64 -14.13
N LEU A 199 -15.81 19.92 -13.81
CA LEU A 199 -14.54 20.58 -14.10
C LEU A 199 -13.39 19.92 -13.34
N ASP A 200 -13.55 19.72 -12.03
CA ASP A 200 -12.52 19.09 -11.21
C ASP A 200 -12.26 17.65 -11.65
N GLU A 201 -13.24 16.91 -12.18
CA GLU A 201 -13.01 15.58 -12.73
C GLU A 201 -12.31 15.60 -14.10
N ALA A 202 -12.61 16.61 -14.93
CA ALA A 202 -11.99 16.77 -16.25
C ALA A 202 -10.52 17.20 -16.18
N ILE A 203 -10.19 18.16 -15.31
CA ILE A 203 -8.85 18.80 -15.26
C ILE A 203 -8.14 18.70 -13.91
N GLY A 204 -8.86 18.47 -12.81
CA GLY A 204 -8.33 18.33 -11.45
C GLY A 204 -8.36 16.89 -10.96
N LEU A 205 -8.13 16.61 -9.67
CA LEU A 205 -8.12 15.25 -9.13
C LEU A 205 -9.53 14.65 -8.94
N GLY A 206 -10.56 15.26 -9.50
CA GLY A 206 -11.95 14.82 -9.40
C GLY A 206 -12.45 14.77 -7.96
N PRO A 207 -13.19 13.71 -7.57
CA PRO A 207 -13.67 13.52 -6.20
C PRO A 207 -12.58 13.59 -5.13
N LEU A 208 -11.32 13.34 -5.49
CA LEU A 208 -10.22 13.32 -4.54
C LEU A 208 -9.87 14.73 -4.01
N GLU A 209 -10.17 15.80 -4.74
CA GLU A 209 -9.85 17.17 -4.31
C GLU A 209 -10.46 17.48 -2.93
N ALA A 210 -11.75 17.16 -2.76
CA ALA A 210 -12.45 17.33 -1.48
C ALA A 210 -11.89 16.43 -0.37
N LEU A 211 -11.56 15.18 -0.69
CA LEU A 211 -10.98 14.22 0.27
C LEU A 211 -9.56 14.61 0.71
N LEU A 212 -8.78 15.16 -0.22
CA LEU A 212 -7.43 15.67 0.04
C LEU A 212 -7.47 16.93 0.90
N ALA A 213 -8.47 17.80 0.69
CA ALA A 213 -8.67 19.00 1.50
C ALA A 213 -9.10 18.70 2.95
N ASP A 214 -9.80 17.58 3.19
CA ASP A 214 -10.30 17.21 4.51
C ASP A 214 -9.17 16.71 5.44
N GLU A 215 -8.73 17.54 6.38
CA GLU A 215 -7.62 17.24 7.30
C GLU A 215 -7.87 16.04 8.23
N THR A 216 -9.12 15.60 8.39
CA THR A 216 -9.44 14.46 9.25
C THR A 216 -9.20 13.11 8.56
N ILE A 217 -9.06 13.12 7.23
CA ILE A 217 -8.70 11.95 6.41
C ILE A 217 -7.18 11.80 6.38
N THR A 218 -6.69 10.60 6.68
CA THR A 218 -5.27 10.23 6.65
C THR A 218 -4.89 9.42 5.42
N GLU A 219 -5.79 8.59 4.90
CA GLU A 219 -5.57 7.75 3.72
C GLU A 219 -6.82 7.71 2.84
N ILE A 220 -6.64 7.61 1.52
CA ILE A 220 -7.71 7.48 0.52
C ILE A 220 -7.39 6.26 -0.35
N MET A 221 -8.34 5.36 -0.53
CA MET A 221 -8.18 4.12 -1.32
C MET A 221 -9.32 4.01 -2.33
N VAL A 222 -8.99 4.15 -3.60
CA VAL A 222 -9.89 3.91 -4.73
C VAL A 222 -9.67 2.48 -5.18
N ASN A 223 -10.57 1.59 -4.78
CA ASN A 223 -10.53 0.18 -5.18
C ASN A 223 -11.13 -0.03 -6.56
N ARG A 224 -12.14 0.79 -6.90
CA ARG A 224 -12.81 0.88 -8.20
C ARG A 224 -13.34 2.29 -8.38
N HIS A 225 -13.79 2.63 -9.58
CA HIS A 225 -14.36 3.97 -9.83
C HIS A 225 -15.55 4.29 -8.92
N ASP A 226 -16.32 3.30 -8.51
CA ASP A 226 -17.52 3.38 -7.66
C ASP A 226 -17.27 3.00 -6.20
N GLU A 227 -16.02 2.73 -5.81
CA GLU A 227 -15.69 2.22 -4.48
C GLU A 227 -14.46 2.94 -3.92
N ILE A 228 -14.70 3.93 -3.04
CA ILE A 228 -13.67 4.72 -2.37
C ILE A 228 -13.76 4.52 -0.85
N PHE A 229 -12.68 4.06 -0.25
CA PHE A 229 -12.50 4.02 1.20
C PHE A 229 -11.62 5.17 1.68
N VAL A 230 -11.86 5.64 2.90
CA VAL A 230 -10.99 6.61 3.57
C VAL A 230 -10.61 6.12 4.96
N GLU A 231 -9.42 6.47 5.45
CA GLU A 231 -9.06 6.31 6.86
C GLU A 231 -9.31 7.62 7.62
N ARG A 232 -10.10 7.54 8.70
CA ARG A 232 -10.23 8.62 9.69
C ARG A 232 -9.93 8.08 11.08
N ALA A 233 -9.07 8.77 11.83
CA ALA A 233 -8.68 8.38 13.19
C ALA A 233 -8.27 6.89 13.31
N GLY A 234 -7.62 6.32 12.29
CA GLY A 234 -7.22 4.92 12.27
C GLY A 234 -8.34 3.91 12.04
N ARG A 235 -9.50 4.32 11.52
CA ARG A 235 -10.60 3.44 11.11
C ARG A 235 -10.88 3.63 9.63
N LEU A 236 -11.05 2.51 8.92
CA LEU A 236 -11.44 2.49 7.52
C LEU A 236 -12.96 2.61 7.40
N GLU A 237 -13.42 3.49 6.53
CA GLU A 237 -14.84 3.70 6.22
C GLU A 237 -15.05 3.81 4.71
N LEU A 238 -16.18 3.28 4.23
CA LEU A 238 -16.61 3.48 2.85
C LEU A 238 -17.14 4.90 2.70
N HIS A 239 -16.61 5.66 1.74
CA HIS A 239 -17.04 7.02 1.47
C HIS A 239 -18.09 7.04 0.34
N PRO A 240 -19.16 7.85 0.44
CA PRO A 240 -20.25 7.87 -0.55
C PRO A 240 -19.88 8.52 -1.90
N VAL A 241 -18.67 9.06 -2.05
CA VAL A 241 -18.24 9.67 -3.33
C VAL A 241 -17.62 8.61 -4.24
N ALA A 242 -17.75 8.84 -5.53
CA ALA A 242 -17.26 7.94 -6.57
C ALA A 242 -16.76 8.76 -7.77
N PHE A 243 -15.93 8.15 -8.60
CA PHE A 243 -15.65 8.60 -9.96
C PHE A 243 -16.78 8.22 -10.91
N THR A 244 -16.95 9.01 -11.96
CA THR A 244 -17.99 8.75 -12.98
C THR A 244 -17.69 7.51 -13.82
N SER A 245 -16.42 7.13 -13.98
CA SER A 245 -16.00 5.97 -14.76
C SER A 245 -14.57 5.52 -14.44
N GLU A 246 -14.18 4.32 -14.89
CA GLU A 246 -12.79 3.84 -14.84
C GLU A 246 -11.82 4.76 -15.61
N ARG A 247 -12.29 5.36 -16.72
CA ARG A 247 -11.50 6.32 -17.51
C ARG A 247 -11.18 7.58 -16.69
N ALA A 248 -12.09 8.02 -15.84
CA ALA A 248 -11.85 9.17 -14.96
C ALA A 248 -10.75 8.85 -13.93
N VAL A 249 -10.73 7.65 -13.36
CA VAL A 249 -9.66 7.21 -12.46
C VAL A 249 -8.32 7.16 -13.20
N LEU A 250 -8.30 6.58 -14.41
CA LEU A 250 -7.08 6.52 -15.23
C LEU A 250 -6.56 7.92 -15.58
N GLY A 251 -7.45 8.84 -15.97
CA GLY A 251 -7.07 10.22 -16.26
C GLY A 251 -6.48 10.96 -15.05
N VAL A 252 -7.00 10.70 -13.84
CA VAL A 252 -6.38 11.21 -12.60
C VAL A 252 -5.00 10.62 -12.38
N ILE A 253 -4.84 9.31 -12.53
CA ILE A 253 -3.54 8.64 -12.41
C ILE A 253 -2.52 9.26 -13.38
N GLU A 254 -2.88 9.40 -14.66
CA GLU A 254 -2.03 10.00 -15.70
C GLU A 254 -1.62 11.44 -15.33
N ARG A 255 -2.54 12.25 -14.83
CA ARG A 255 -2.27 13.63 -14.40
C ARG A 255 -1.37 13.72 -13.18
N ILE A 256 -1.40 12.72 -12.28
CA ILE A 256 -0.49 12.65 -11.14
C ILE A 256 0.93 12.30 -11.61
N VAL A 257 1.09 11.36 -12.54
CA VAL A 257 2.40 10.83 -12.92
C VAL A 257 3.12 11.64 -14.00
N ALA A 258 2.39 12.27 -14.93
CA ALA A 258 2.98 12.96 -16.07
C ALA A 258 3.97 14.09 -15.68
N PRO A 259 3.67 14.98 -14.70
CA PRO A 259 4.61 16.02 -14.29
C PRO A 259 5.89 15.48 -13.64
N LEU A 260 5.84 14.25 -13.11
CA LEU A 260 6.98 13.60 -12.45
C LEU A 260 7.90 12.88 -13.46
N GLY A 261 7.58 12.93 -14.76
CA GLY A 261 8.27 12.17 -15.80
C GLY A 261 8.13 10.65 -15.63
N ARG A 262 7.12 10.18 -14.87
CA ARG A 262 6.80 8.76 -14.70
C ARG A 262 5.77 8.34 -15.75
N ARG A 263 5.73 7.05 -16.07
CA ARG A 263 4.76 6.47 -17.00
C ARG A 263 4.00 5.34 -16.32
N ILE A 264 2.77 5.16 -16.77
CA ILE A 264 1.92 4.05 -16.39
C ILE A 264 1.12 3.63 -17.62
N ASP A 265 1.32 2.39 -18.06
CA ASP A 265 0.70 1.80 -19.24
C ASP A 265 0.70 0.27 -19.11
N GLU A 266 0.20 -0.47 -20.11
CA GLU A 266 0.11 -1.93 -20.06
C GLU A 266 1.49 -2.62 -19.89
N SER A 267 2.58 -1.97 -20.28
CA SER A 267 3.95 -2.50 -20.11
C SER A 267 4.52 -2.21 -18.73
N SER A 268 4.07 -1.13 -18.09
CA SER A 268 4.44 -0.70 -16.74
C SER A 268 3.17 -0.37 -15.92
N PRO A 269 2.38 -1.39 -15.54
CA PRO A 269 1.02 -1.19 -15.01
C PRO A 269 0.97 -0.77 -13.53
N MET A 270 2.11 -0.44 -12.92
CA MET A 270 2.22 -0.01 -11.53
C MET A 270 3.13 1.20 -11.44
N VAL A 271 2.79 2.13 -10.55
CA VAL A 271 3.59 3.33 -10.33
C VAL A 271 3.44 3.84 -8.90
N ASP A 272 4.57 4.20 -8.30
CA ASP A 272 4.60 5.05 -7.12
C ASP A 272 4.84 6.50 -7.56
N ALA A 273 4.22 7.45 -6.88
CA ALA A 273 4.28 8.88 -7.22
C ALA A 273 4.09 9.74 -5.96
N ARG A 274 4.22 11.05 -6.13
CA ARG A 274 4.01 12.04 -5.06
C ARG A 274 3.21 13.22 -5.60
N LEU A 275 2.20 13.64 -4.84
CA LEU A 275 1.43 14.85 -5.12
C LEU A 275 2.24 16.11 -4.75
N LYS A 276 1.79 17.27 -5.24
CA LYS A 276 2.45 18.56 -4.96
C LYS A 276 2.52 18.91 -3.46
N ASP A 277 1.60 18.38 -2.66
CA ASP A 277 1.54 18.59 -1.21
C ASP A 277 2.41 17.60 -0.41
N GLY A 278 3.15 16.71 -1.09
CA GLY A 278 4.00 15.69 -0.46
C GLY A 278 3.32 14.34 -0.26
N SER A 279 2.00 14.24 -0.48
CA SER A 279 1.24 13.00 -0.29
C SER A 279 1.73 11.90 -1.24
N ARG A 280 1.86 10.67 -0.73
CA ARG A 280 2.36 9.53 -1.49
C ARG A 280 1.21 8.86 -2.22
N VAL A 281 1.45 8.46 -3.46
CA VAL A 281 0.48 7.83 -4.34
C VAL A 281 1.03 6.51 -4.84
N ASN A 282 0.24 5.44 -4.73
CA ASN A 282 0.46 4.20 -5.43
C ASN A 282 -0.72 3.97 -6.38
N ALA A 283 -0.46 3.61 -7.63
CA ALA A 283 -1.49 3.30 -8.61
C ALA A 283 -1.18 2.02 -9.36
N VAL A 284 -2.23 1.25 -9.66
CA VAL A 284 -2.16 0.01 -10.44
C VAL A 284 -3.27 -0.01 -11.47
N ILE A 285 -2.94 -0.37 -12.71
CA ILE A 285 -3.90 -0.46 -13.83
C ILE A 285 -3.96 -1.87 -14.40
N ALA A 286 -4.86 -2.08 -15.36
CA ALA A 286 -4.89 -3.31 -16.14
C ALA A 286 -3.53 -3.58 -16.82
N PRO A 287 -3.10 -4.85 -16.95
CA PRO A 287 -3.85 -6.07 -16.64
C PRO A 287 -3.77 -6.52 -15.17
N LEU A 288 -3.04 -5.82 -14.29
CA LEU A 288 -2.87 -6.26 -12.89
C LEU A 288 -4.08 -5.94 -12.02
N ALA A 289 -4.70 -4.78 -12.24
CA ALA A 289 -5.92 -4.38 -11.55
C ALA A 289 -7.18 -4.90 -12.28
N LEU A 290 -7.63 -6.10 -11.90
CA LEU A 290 -8.71 -6.83 -12.60
C LEU A 290 -10.09 -6.16 -12.54
N LYS A 291 -10.31 -5.25 -11.58
CA LYS A 291 -11.61 -4.57 -11.36
C LYS A 291 -11.62 -3.11 -11.85
N GLY A 292 -10.63 -2.74 -12.67
CA GLY A 292 -10.37 -1.38 -13.11
C GLY A 292 -9.19 -0.73 -12.38
N PRO A 293 -8.77 0.48 -12.78
CA PRO A 293 -7.66 1.20 -12.16
C PRO A 293 -7.85 1.39 -10.65
N THR A 294 -6.79 1.17 -9.87
CA THR A 294 -6.77 1.40 -8.42
C THR A 294 -5.77 2.48 -8.05
N LEU A 295 -6.06 3.19 -6.96
CA LEU A 295 -5.27 4.32 -6.48
C LEU A 295 -5.30 4.36 -4.95
N THR A 296 -4.14 4.36 -4.31
CA THR A 296 -4.00 4.57 -2.88
C THR A 296 -3.19 5.83 -2.63
N ILE A 297 -3.76 6.76 -1.86
CA ILE A 297 -3.10 8.00 -1.45
C ILE A 297 -2.93 7.98 0.07
N ARG A 298 -1.67 8.02 0.51
CA ARG A 298 -1.33 8.28 1.91
C ARG A 298 -1.00 9.77 2.05
N LYS A 299 -1.88 10.50 2.73
CA LYS A 299 -1.78 11.95 2.82
C LYS A 299 -0.55 12.36 3.61
N PHE A 300 0.12 13.42 3.15
CA PHE A 300 1.17 14.06 3.92
C PHE A 300 0.54 14.75 5.14
N ALA A 301 0.96 14.35 6.34
CA ALA A 301 0.42 14.92 7.56
C ALA A 301 0.88 16.38 7.70
N ARG A 302 -0.05 17.33 7.51
CA ARG A 302 0.23 18.77 7.67
C ARG A 302 0.45 19.18 9.13
N ARG A 303 -0.09 18.41 10.08
CA ARG A 303 -0.05 18.71 11.50
C ARG A 303 1.04 17.87 12.16
N HIS A 304 2.10 18.53 12.60
CA HIS A 304 3.19 17.89 13.32
C HIS A 304 2.70 17.43 14.69
N LEU A 305 2.86 16.15 14.97
CA LEU A 305 2.67 15.62 16.31
C LEU A 305 3.95 15.90 17.11
N ASP A 306 3.81 16.71 18.15
CA ASP A 306 4.86 16.99 19.12
C ASP A 306 4.72 16.06 20.34
N VAL A 307 5.67 16.17 21.26
CA VAL A 307 5.65 15.38 22.50
C VAL A 307 4.39 15.68 23.34
N ALA A 308 3.91 16.92 23.34
CA ALA A 308 2.71 17.31 24.10
C ALA A 308 1.45 16.59 23.58
N ALA A 309 1.30 16.49 22.26
CA ALA A 309 0.25 15.72 21.62
C ALA A 309 0.37 14.22 21.98
N MET A 310 1.58 13.64 21.93
CA MET A 310 1.78 12.24 22.30
C MET A 310 1.41 11.94 23.76
N LEU A 311 1.73 12.86 24.68
CA LEU A 311 1.30 12.79 26.10
C LEU A 311 -0.23 12.88 26.21
N SER A 312 -0.85 13.82 25.49
CA SER A 312 -2.32 13.99 25.52
C SER A 312 -3.07 12.76 25.00
N PHE A 313 -2.51 12.06 24.00
CA PHE A 313 -3.06 10.81 23.48
C PHE A 313 -2.75 9.61 24.37
N GLY A 314 -1.93 9.79 25.41
CA GLY A 314 -1.44 8.72 26.28
C GLY A 314 -0.54 7.74 25.55
N THR A 315 0.20 8.17 24.51
CA THR A 315 1.10 7.29 23.75
C THR A 315 2.33 6.88 24.58
N LEU A 316 2.79 7.77 25.45
CA LEU A 316 3.84 7.56 26.45
C LEU A 316 3.52 8.39 27.69
N SER A 317 4.18 8.08 28.82
CA SER A 317 4.09 8.89 30.04
C SER A 317 5.07 10.07 30.00
N ARG A 318 4.95 11.00 30.97
CA ARG A 318 5.88 12.13 31.11
C ARG A 318 7.28 11.66 31.43
N GLU A 319 7.40 10.65 32.28
CA GLU A 319 8.65 10.05 32.72
C GLU A 319 9.38 9.38 31.55
N MET A 320 8.63 8.65 30.71
CA MET A 320 9.16 8.06 29.47
C MET A 320 9.61 9.13 28.48
N ALA A 321 8.85 10.23 28.34
CA ALA A 321 9.21 11.32 27.44
C ALA A 321 10.50 12.02 27.89
N GLU A 322 10.63 12.29 29.19
CA GLU A 322 11.82 12.88 29.78
C GLU A 322 13.04 11.97 29.65
N PHE A 323 12.88 10.67 29.92
CA PHE A 323 13.93 9.69 29.71
C PHE A 323 14.42 9.68 28.25
N LEU A 324 13.50 9.62 27.29
CA LEU A 324 13.84 9.59 25.86
C LEU A 324 14.50 10.90 25.39
N ARG A 325 14.09 12.05 25.93
CA ARG A 325 14.76 13.33 25.69
C ARG A 325 16.23 13.27 26.14
N ILE A 326 16.47 12.78 27.36
CA ILE A 326 17.83 12.62 27.91
C ILE A 326 18.65 11.64 27.06
N CYS A 327 18.07 10.52 26.60
CA CYS A 327 18.74 9.60 25.67
C CYS A 327 19.21 10.32 24.40
N VAL A 328 18.34 11.13 23.78
CA VAL A 328 18.70 11.86 22.55
C VAL A 328 19.79 12.90 22.83
N GLU A 329 19.65 13.71 23.87
CA GLU A 329 20.63 14.75 24.23
C GLU A 329 22.01 14.17 24.57
N GLN A 330 22.04 12.98 25.19
CA GLN A 330 23.26 12.27 25.55
C GLN A 330 23.75 11.31 24.46
N ARG A 331 23.32 11.52 23.21
CA ARG A 331 23.78 10.78 22.02
C ARG A 331 23.63 9.27 22.11
N ARG A 332 22.58 8.78 22.77
CA ARG A 332 22.24 7.35 22.74
C ARG A 332 21.60 6.98 21.40
N ASN A 333 22.04 5.87 20.83
CA ASN A 333 21.51 5.31 19.60
C ASN A 333 20.16 4.63 19.89
N ILE A 334 19.11 5.08 19.21
CA ILE A 334 17.73 4.61 19.48
C ILE A 334 17.14 3.94 18.24
N VAL A 335 16.60 2.74 18.43
CA VAL A 335 15.84 2.01 17.41
C VAL A 335 14.37 1.96 17.84
N VAL A 336 13.49 2.55 17.03
CA VAL A 336 12.03 2.49 17.24
C VAL A 336 11.45 1.32 16.46
N ALA A 337 10.92 0.33 17.17
CA ALA A 337 10.35 -0.89 16.63
C ALA A 337 8.81 -0.90 16.68
N GLY A 338 8.17 -1.58 15.72
CA GLY A 338 6.71 -1.70 15.68
C GLY A 338 6.11 -2.18 14.37
N GLY A 339 4.86 -2.65 14.42
CA GLY A 339 4.08 -3.04 13.24
C GLY A 339 3.76 -1.87 12.30
N THR A 340 3.16 -2.19 11.14
CA THR A 340 2.67 -1.18 10.19
C THR A 340 1.60 -0.30 10.84
N GLY A 341 1.67 1.02 10.59
CA GLY A 341 0.72 1.98 11.15
C GLY A 341 0.81 2.17 12.68
N SER A 342 1.82 1.61 13.35
CA SER A 342 2.01 1.78 14.80
C SER A 342 2.39 3.21 15.19
N GLY A 343 2.92 4.01 14.26
CA GLY A 343 3.36 5.39 14.48
C GLY A 343 4.86 5.55 14.75
N LYS A 344 5.70 4.60 14.31
CA LYS A 344 7.17 4.63 14.49
C LYS A 344 7.80 5.92 13.96
N THR A 345 7.51 6.27 12.70
CA THR A 345 8.08 7.46 12.05
C THR A 345 7.63 8.74 12.77
N THR A 346 6.42 8.76 13.32
CA THR A 346 5.94 9.87 14.16
C THR A 346 6.77 10.01 15.43
N LEU A 347 7.01 8.91 16.16
CA LEU A 347 7.87 8.92 17.34
C LEU A 347 9.32 9.29 16.97
N LEU A 348 9.84 8.73 15.88
CA LEU A 348 11.17 9.08 15.36
C LEU A 348 11.26 10.58 15.09
N ASN A 349 10.23 11.19 14.50
CA ASN A 349 10.20 12.63 14.24
C ASN A 349 10.26 13.44 15.54
N VAL A 350 9.49 13.05 16.56
CA VAL A 350 9.51 13.70 17.89
C VAL A 350 10.89 13.58 18.53
N LEU A 351 11.46 12.37 18.56
CA LEU A 351 12.79 12.13 19.12
C LEU A 351 13.87 12.92 18.38
N SER A 352 13.77 13.00 17.06
CA SER A 352 14.74 13.74 16.26
C SER A 352 14.69 15.26 16.51
N ASN A 353 13.53 15.79 16.92
CA ASN A 353 13.41 17.20 17.34
C ASN A 353 13.91 17.46 18.78
N PHE A 354 14.33 16.43 19.53
CA PHE A 354 15.11 16.61 20.77
C PHE A 354 16.61 16.76 20.51
N ILE A 355 17.07 16.61 19.27
CA ILE A 355 18.48 16.82 18.91
C ILE A 355 18.82 18.32 19.10
N PRO A 356 19.91 18.66 19.83
CA PRO A 356 20.29 20.05 20.05
C PRO A 356 20.67 20.81 18.75
N ASP A 357 20.25 22.08 18.65
CA ASP A 357 20.43 22.98 17.48
C ASP A 357 21.86 23.13 16.92
N GLY A 358 22.89 22.76 17.69
CA GLY A 358 24.30 22.84 17.30
C GLY A 358 24.78 21.69 16.40
N GLU A 359 23.96 20.67 16.18
CA GLU A 359 24.37 19.43 15.51
C GLU A 359 24.00 19.41 14.02
N ARG A 360 24.84 18.86 13.16
CA ARG A 360 24.50 18.62 11.75
C ARG A 360 23.75 17.29 11.61
N ILE A 361 22.51 17.36 11.15
CA ILE A 361 21.64 16.19 11.02
C ILE A 361 21.47 15.83 9.54
N ILE A 362 21.62 14.55 9.22
CA ILE A 362 21.27 14.01 7.90
C ILE A 362 20.12 13.03 8.05
N THR A 363 18.97 13.31 7.43
CA THR A 363 17.86 12.36 7.33
C THR A 363 17.95 11.57 6.03
N ILE A 364 17.63 10.28 6.08
CA ILE A 364 17.63 9.39 4.92
C ILE A 364 16.35 8.56 4.94
N GLU A 365 15.52 8.69 3.91
CA GLU A 365 14.21 8.04 3.85
C GLU A 365 13.92 7.51 2.44
N ASP A 366 13.06 6.49 2.31
CA ASP A 366 12.54 6.10 0.99
C ASP A 366 11.68 7.20 0.38
N ALA A 367 10.92 7.87 1.23
CA ALA A 367 10.30 9.14 0.89
C ALA A 367 10.29 10.02 2.13
N ALA A 368 10.59 11.31 2.00
CA ALA A 368 10.64 12.23 3.13
C ALA A 368 9.29 12.26 3.89
N GLU A 369 9.29 11.79 5.14
CA GLU A 369 8.20 11.92 6.12
C GLU A 369 8.68 12.74 7.33
N LEU A 370 9.99 12.77 7.61
CA LEU A 370 10.55 13.51 8.74
C LEU A 370 10.57 15.01 8.47
N THR A 371 10.10 15.78 9.44
CA THR A 371 10.14 17.24 9.44
C THR A 371 10.78 17.69 10.75
N LEU A 372 12.08 17.99 10.70
CA LEU A 372 12.81 18.50 11.84
C LEU A 372 12.90 20.02 11.76
N ASN A 373 12.64 20.70 12.89
CA ASN A 373 12.88 22.11 13.03
C ASN A 373 14.33 22.35 13.43
N HIS A 374 15.27 22.12 12.51
CA HIS A 374 16.70 22.21 12.77
C HIS A 374 17.41 23.03 11.69
N ARG A 375 18.27 23.98 12.10
CA ARG A 375 18.95 24.87 11.14
C ARG A 375 19.91 24.11 10.22
N HIS A 376 20.65 23.16 10.78
CA HIS A 376 21.69 22.42 10.07
C HIS A 376 21.23 21.02 9.63
N LEU A 377 20.12 20.98 8.90
CA LEU A 377 19.50 19.75 8.39
C LEU A 377 19.81 19.53 6.91
N VAL A 378 20.13 18.28 6.54
CA VAL A 378 20.12 17.82 5.15
C VAL A 378 19.20 16.61 5.03
N SER A 379 18.24 16.66 4.12
CA SER A 379 17.30 15.56 3.88
C SER A 379 17.59 14.87 2.56
N LEU A 380 17.77 13.56 2.62
CA LEU A 380 18.07 12.70 1.48
C LEU A 380 16.92 11.70 1.27
N GLU A 381 16.57 11.47 0.01
CA GLU A 381 15.52 10.55 -0.39
C GLU A 381 16.07 9.48 -1.33
N SER A 382 15.70 8.23 -1.10
CA SER A 382 16.03 7.13 -2.01
C SER A 382 15.33 7.32 -3.35
N ARG A 383 15.88 6.76 -4.42
CA ARG A 383 15.31 6.84 -5.76
C ARG A 383 15.22 5.44 -6.35
N PRO A 384 14.02 4.95 -6.72
CA PRO A 384 13.92 3.67 -7.42
C PRO A 384 14.58 3.76 -8.80
N ALA A 385 14.86 2.60 -9.40
CA ALA A 385 15.32 2.55 -10.78
C ALA A 385 14.28 3.17 -11.74
N ASN A 386 14.76 3.75 -12.83
CA ASN A 386 13.90 4.08 -13.96
C ASN A 386 13.40 2.79 -14.65
N LEU A 387 12.52 2.93 -15.65
CA LEU A 387 11.96 1.81 -16.41
C LEU A 387 13.02 0.92 -17.09
N GLU A 388 14.21 1.46 -17.37
CA GLU A 388 15.34 0.75 -17.94
C GLU A 388 16.20 0.02 -16.88
N GLY A 389 15.76 0.02 -15.61
CA GLY A 389 16.49 -0.57 -14.50
C GLY A 389 17.71 0.24 -14.04
N ARG A 390 17.84 1.51 -14.45
CA ARG A 390 19.01 2.36 -14.21
C ARG A 390 18.72 3.49 -13.24
N GLY A 391 19.77 4.03 -12.64
CA GLY A 391 19.70 5.23 -11.81
C GLY A 391 19.04 5.05 -10.44
N ALA A 392 18.87 3.81 -9.97
CA ALA A 392 18.48 3.56 -8.59
C ALA A 392 19.52 4.13 -7.63
N VAL A 393 19.06 4.74 -6.56
CA VAL A 393 19.86 5.20 -5.42
C VAL A 393 19.20 4.64 -4.18
N SER A 394 19.79 3.62 -3.58
CA SER A 394 19.23 2.95 -2.41
C SER A 394 19.49 3.76 -1.13
N ILE A 395 18.73 3.47 -0.06
CA ILE A 395 19.04 4.01 1.28
C ILE A 395 20.50 3.71 1.66
N ARG A 396 20.98 2.50 1.34
CA ARG A 396 22.36 2.09 1.60
C ARG A 396 23.39 3.01 0.93
N ASP A 397 23.15 3.39 -0.33
CA ASP A 397 24.03 4.32 -1.06
C ASP A 397 24.05 5.69 -0.39
N LEU A 398 22.89 6.16 0.06
CA LEU A 398 22.75 7.43 0.78
C LEU A 398 23.44 7.40 2.14
N VAL A 399 23.35 6.31 2.90
CA VAL A 399 24.05 6.14 4.19
C VAL A 399 25.56 6.26 3.99
N ARG A 400 26.10 5.52 3.01
CA ARG A 400 27.54 5.59 2.68
C ARG A 400 27.98 6.98 2.24
N ASN A 401 27.15 7.69 1.48
CA ASN A 401 27.42 9.05 1.10
C ASN A 401 27.35 10.01 2.30
N ALA A 402 26.36 9.83 3.18
CA ALA A 402 26.17 10.66 4.37
C ALA A 402 27.38 10.65 5.29
N LEU A 403 28.07 9.51 5.44
CA LEU A 403 29.32 9.40 6.21
C LEU A 403 30.43 10.35 5.72
N ARG A 404 30.37 10.82 4.47
CA ARG A 404 31.33 11.79 3.90
C ARG A 404 30.88 13.25 4.05
N MET A 405 29.67 13.47 4.54
CA MET A 405 29.05 14.80 4.68
C MET A 405 29.26 15.42 6.06
N ARG A 406 30.15 14.84 6.87
CA ARG A 406 30.45 15.22 8.27
C ARG A 406 29.17 15.39 9.11
N PRO A 407 28.28 14.39 9.20
CA PRO A 407 27.12 14.48 10.08
C PRO A 407 27.58 14.39 11.55
N ASP A 408 26.85 15.07 12.43
CA ASP A 408 26.85 14.75 13.86
C ASP A 408 25.86 13.62 14.15
N ARG A 409 24.74 13.59 13.41
CA ARG A 409 23.65 12.61 13.55
C ARG A 409 23.21 12.09 12.19
N ILE A 410 22.94 10.78 12.11
CA ILE A 410 22.25 10.17 10.98
C ILE A 410 20.90 9.65 11.47
N VAL A 411 19.83 10.06 10.81
CA VAL A 411 18.47 9.59 11.09
C VAL A 411 17.97 8.84 9.87
N ILE A 412 17.72 7.54 10.01
CA ILE A 412 17.18 6.72 8.94
C ILE A 412 15.70 6.51 9.18
N GLY A 413 14.85 6.87 8.22
CA GLY A 413 13.39 6.76 8.37
C GLY A 413 12.98 5.32 8.70
N GLU A 414 13.53 4.33 8.00
CA GLU A 414 13.32 2.92 8.28
C GLU A 414 14.42 2.06 7.67
N CYS A 415 14.93 1.08 8.42
CA CYS A 415 15.80 0.03 7.87
C CYS A 415 14.98 -1.17 7.39
N ARG A 416 15.13 -1.53 6.10
CA ARG A 416 14.47 -2.62 5.37
C ARG A 416 15.43 -3.64 4.76
N GLY A 417 16.73 -3.35 4.71
CA GLY A 417 17.76 -4.19 4.08
C GLY A 417 19.17 -3.97 4.60
N GLY A 418 20.15 -4.15 3.70
CA GLY A 418 21.58 -4.16 4.01
C GLY A 418 22.15 -2.84 4.55
N GLU A 419 21.45 -1.73 4.39
CA GLU A 419 21.78 -0.45 5.03
C GLU A 419 21.83 -0.52 6.56
N ALA A 420 21.17 -1.52 7.16
CA ALA A 420 21.25 -1.76 8.60
C ALA A 420 22.70 -1.97 9.06
N LEU A 421 23.53 -2.64 8.26
CA LEU A 421 24.95 -2.84 8.58
C LEU A 421 25.73 -1.52 8.53
N ASP A 422 25.58 -0.74 7.45
CA ASP A 422 26.26 0.54 7.30
C ASP A 422 25.82 1.53 8.39
N MET A 423 24.56 1.46 8.84
CA MET A 423 24.03 2.23 9.96
C MET A 423 24.63 1.80 11.32
N LEU A 424 24.69 0.50 11.62
CA LEU A 424 25.32 0.01 12.85
C LEU A 424 26.81 0.37 12.89
N GLN A 425 27.48 0.36 11.73
CA GLN A 425 28.85 0.85 11.61
C GLN A 425 28.94 2.35 11.91
N ALA A 426 28.05 3.17 11.35
CA ALA A 426 28.00 4.61 11.63
C ALA A 426 27.84 4.89 13.14
N MET A 427 26.91 4.18 13.79
CA MET A 427 26.67 4.25 15.24
C MET A 427 27.92 3.94 16.06
N ASN A 428 28.70 2.95 15.65
CA ASN A 428 29.96 2.57 16.31
C ASN A 428 31.15 3.49 15.93
N THR A 429 31.04 4.33 14.89
CA THR A 429 32.16 5.09 14.32
C THR A 429 31.87 6.58 14.22
N GLY A 430 31.77 7.25 15.37
CA GLY A 430 31.77 8.71 15.46
C GLY A 430 30.48 9.40 15.03
N HIS A 431 29.40 8.66 14.81
CA HIS A 431 28.05 9.18 14.53
C HIS A 431 27.05 8.68 15.58
N GLU A 432 27.45 8.79 16.85
CA GLU A 432 26.63 8.45 18.01
C GLU A 432 25.34 9.27 18.04
N GLY A 433 24.32 8.73 18.69
CA GLY A 433 23.01 9.36 18.78
C GLY A 433 22.17 9.23 17.52
N SER A 434 22.54 8.31 16.63
CA SER A 434 21.78 8.00 15.42
C SER A 434 20.44 7.34 15.77
N LEU A 435 19.43 7.60 14.95
CA LEU A 435 18.06 7.16 15.20
C LEU A 435 17.53 6.39 13.98
N THR A 436 16.75 5.33 14.20
CA THR A 436 16.05 4.66 13.09
C THR A 436 14.69 4.10 13.50
N THR A 437 13.92 3.66 12.50
CA THR A 437 12.81 2.73 12.72
C THR A 437 13.00 1.37 12.07
N LEU A 438 12.23 0.41 12.58
CA LEU A 438 12.33 -1.01 12.25
C LEU A 438 10.97 -1.69 12.40
N HIS A 439 10.61 -2.59 11.50
CA HIS A 439 9.44 -3.45 11.68
C HIS A 439 9.76 -4.66 12.56
N ALA A 440 9.14 -4.72 13.74
CA ALA A 440 9.21 -5.86 14.63
C ALA A 440 8.01 -5.87 15.60
N ASN A 441 7.65 -7.06 16.08
CA ASN A 441 6.50 -7.28 16.96
C ASN A 441 6.86 -7.20 18.45
N SER A 442 8.14 -7.30 18.78
CA SER A 442 8.68 -7.18 20.14
C SER A 442 10.14 -6.68 20.11
N PRO A 443 10.68 -6.19 21.25
CA PRO A 443 12.10 -5.82 21.34
C PRO A 443 13.05 -6.97 20.98
N ARG A 444 12.70 -8.22 21.32
CA ARG A 444 13.50 -9.39 20.98
C ARG A 444 13.45 -9.71 19.48
N ASP A 445 12.28 -9.56 18.86
CA ASP A 445 12.14 -9.68 17.41
C ASP A 445 12.89 -8.56 16.69
N ALA A 446 12.96 -7.36 17.29
CA ALA A 446 13.70 -6.23 16.73
C ALA A 446 15.20 -6.58 16.59
N VAL A 447 15.79 -7.19 17.62
CA VAL A 447 17.18 -7.70 17.55
C VAL A 447 17.33 -8.76 16.46
N ALA A 448 16.47 -9.79 16.44
CA ALA A 448 16.53 -10.85 15.43
C ALA A 448 16.35 -10.30 13.99
N ARG A 449 15.52 -9.26 13.85
CA ARG A 449 15.31 -8.58 12.58
C ARG A 449 16.54 -7.79 12.16
N LEU A 450 17.22 -7.09 13.06
CA LEU A 450 18.51 -6.44 12.77
C LEU A 450 19.56 -7.47 12.31
N GLU A 451 19.67 -8.63 12.96
CA GLU A 451 20.54 -9.73 12.51
C GLU A 451 20.25 -10.12 11.05
N THR A 452 18.97 -10.29 10.73
CA THR A 452 18.52 -10.63 9.37
C THR A 452 18.85 -9.54 8.36
N LEU A 453 18.58 -8.28 8.69
CA LEU A 453 18.85 -7.14 7.80
C LEU A 453 20.34 -6.99 7.51
N VAL A 454 21.20 -7.22 8.50
CA VAL A 454 22.66 -7.21 8.33
C VAL A 454 23.11 -8.33 7.38
N LEU A 455 22.54 -9.53 7.48
CA LEU A 455 22.86 -10.63 6.56
C LEU A 455 22.50 -10.30 5.10
N MET A 456 21.47 -9.49 4.87
CA MET A 456 21.08 -9.02 3.53
C MET A 456 22.08 -8.03 2.92
N ALA A 457 23.06 -7.54 3.69
CA ALA A 457 24.10 -6.64 3.20
C ALA A 457 25.09 -7.30 2.22
N GLY A 458 25.03 -8.64 2.09
CA GLY A 458 25.86 -9.43 1.18
C GLY A 458 27.30 -9.65 1.65
N MET A 459 27.58 -9.41 2.94
CA MET A 459 28.87 -9.71 3.56
C MET A 459 28.78 -11.03 4.34
N GLU A 460 29.75 -11.90 4.18
CA GLU A 460 29.87 -13.14 4.97
C GLU A 460 30.43 -12.84 6.36
N LEU A 461 29.60 -12.25 7.21
CA LEU A 461 29.93 -12.02 8.63
C LEU A 461 29.43 -13.18 9.48
N PRO A 462 30.27 -13.77 10.36
CA PRO A 462 29.80 -14.71 11.37
C PRO A 462 28.72 -14.07 12.25
N LEU A 463 27.68 -14.83 12.60
CA LEU A 463 26.55 -14.32 13.40
C LEU A 463 26.99 -13.72 14.75
N ALA A 464 28.06 -14.26 15.36
CA ALA A 464 28.64 -13.70 16.57
C ALA A 464 29.11 -12.24 16.37
N ALA A 465 29.81 -11.96 15.26
CA ALA A 465 30.29 -10.61 14.95
C ALA A 465 29.13 -9.64 14.66
N ILE A 466 28.06 -10.12 14.01
CA ILE A 466 26.84 -9.31 13.80
C ILE A 466 26.22 -8.94 15.15
N ARG A 467 26.11 -9.90 16.07
CA ARG A 467 25.56 -9.67 17.40
C ARG A 467 26.41 -8.71 18.23
N GLU A 468 27.73 -8.84 18.16
CA GLU A 468 28.65 -7.89 18.79
C GLU A 468 28.46 -6.47 18.24
N GLN A 469 28.32 -6.31 16.92
CA GLN A 469 28.06 -5.00 16.31
C GLN A 469 26.72 -4.42 16.77
N ILE A 470 25.64 -5.22 16.82
CA ILE A 470 24.34 -4.76 17.30
C ILE A 470 24.40 -4.38 18.78
N ALA A 471 25.00 -5.22 19.62
CA ALA A 471 25.10 -5.00 21.06
C ALA A 471 25.96 -3.79 21.43
N SER A 472 26.96 -3.47 20.59
CA SER A 472 27.80 -2.28 20.74
C SER A 472 27.15 -1.01 20.22
N ALA A 473 26.38 -1.11 19.13
CA ALA A 473 25.84 0.07 18.44
C ALA A 473 24.53 0.58 19.04
N VAL A 474 23.63 -0.32 19.42
CA VAL A 474 22.26 0.05 19.83
C VAL A 474 22.22 0.22 21.34
N ASP A 475 21.84 1.40 21.83
CA ASP A 475 21.69 1.63 23.27
C ASP A 475 20.25 1.32 23.73
N ILE A 476 19.25 1.85 23.00
CA ILE A 476 17.84 1.82 23.42
C ILE A 476 16.94 1.27 22.31
N LEU A 477 16.07 0.33 22.68
CA LEU A 477 14.97 -0.17 21.86
C LEU A 477 13.65 0.38 22.38
N VAL A 478 12.86 1.01 21.51
CA VAL A 478 11.52 1.51 21.85
C VAL A 478 10.48 0.76 21.03
N GLN A 479 9.63 -0.03 21.68
CA GLN A 479 8.56 -0.78 21.03
C GLN A 479 7.25 0.01 21.05
N GLN A 480 6.68 0.29 19.88
CA GLN A 480 5.38 0.94 19.72
C GLN A 480 4.36 0.03 19.04
N THR A 481 3.16 -0.05 19.62
CA THR A 481 2.07 -0.92 19.16
C THR A 481 0.81 -0.10 18.87
N ARG A 482 0.15 -0.38 17.73
CA ARG A 482 -1.23 0.02 17.45
C ARG A 482 -2.16 -1.07 17.96
N PHE A 483 -3.10 -0.69 18.81
CA PHE A 483 -4.12 -1.59 19.32
C PHE A 483 -5.36 -1.59 18.41
N PRO A 484 -6.24 -2.60 18.52
CA PRO A 484 -7.45 -2.70 17.69
C PRO A 484 -8.36 -1.47 17.75
N CYS A 485 -8.40 -0.74 18.87
CA CYS A 485 -9.18 0.48 19.01
C CYS A 485 -8.57 1.70 18.28
N GLY A 486 -7.43 1.54 17.60
CA GLY A 486 -6.67 2.61 16.93
C GLY A 486 -5.62 3.29 17.80
N ALA A 487 -5.67 3.10 19.12
CA ALA A 487 -4.71 3.71 20.04
C ALA A 487 -3.29 3.21 19.79
N ARG A 488 -2.33 4.14 19.78
CA ARG A 488 -0.90 3.86 19.65
C ARG A 488 -0.26 4.05 21.02
N ARG A 489 0.53 3.08 21.50
CA ARG A 489 1.25 3.16 22.80
C ARG A 489 2.67 2.62 22.65
N ILE A 490 3.61 3.21 23.38
CA ILE A 490 4.91 2.61 23.62
C ILE A 490 4.73 1.48 24.64
N THR A 491 4.86 0.24 24.20
CA THR A 491 4.59 -0.93 25.04
C THR A 491 5.81 -1.42 25.82
N SER A 492 7.01 -1.07 25.36
CA SER A 492 8.27 -1.40 26.01
C SER A 492 9.35 -0.37 25.64
N ILE A 493 10.18 0.00 26.61
CA ILE A 493 11.48 0.67 26.38
C ILE A 493 12.53 -0.20 27.06
N ALA A 494 13.52 -0.66 26.30
CA ALA A 494 14.56 -1.56 26.79
C ALA A 494 15.96 -1.03 26.47
N GLU A 495 16.89 -1.16 27.43
CA GLU A 495 18.32 -0.98 27.22
C GLU A 495 18.94 -2.26 26.66
N VAL A 496 19.87 -2.11 25.72
CA VAL A 496 20.75 -3.20 25.30
C VAL A 496 21.96 -3.24 26.24
N THR A 497 22.08 -4.30 27.04
CA THR A 497 23.09 -4.35 28.11
C THR A 497 24.38 -5.07 27.70
N GLY A 498 24.42 -5.66 26.51
CA GLY A 498 25.60 -6.32 25.94
C GLY A 498 25.31 -7.72 25.42
N LEU A 499 26.35 -8.56 25.38
CA LEU A 499 26.29 -9.93 24.86
C LEU A 499 26.69 -10.92 25.96
N GLU A 500 25.85 -11.92 26.22
CA GLU A 500 26.16 -13.01 27.16
C GLU A 500 25.79 -14.36 26.52
N ALA A 501 26.74 -15.31 26.55
CA ALA A 501 26.60 -16.63 25.93
C ALA A 501 26.08 -16.59 24.47
N GLY A 502 26.53 -15.59 23.70
CA GLY A 502 26.15 -15.40 22.30
C GLY A 502 24.71 -14.87 22.10
N ARG A 503 24.06 -14.35 23.13
CA ARG A 503 22.74 -13.71 23.08
C ARG A 503 22.83 -12.26 23.54
N ILE A 504 22.20 -11.37 22.80
CA ILE A 504 22.10 -9.95 23.17
C ILE A 504 21.13 -9.84 24.35
N GLN A 505 21.59 -9.20 25.41
CA GLN A 505 20.83 -9.00 26.64
C GLN A 505 20.05 -7.69 26.54
N LEU A 506 18.79 -7.75 26.97
CA LEU A 506 17.86 -6.62 26.98
C LEU A 506 17.36 -6.44 28.40
N GLN A 507 17.42 -5.22 28.91
CA GLN A 507 16.87 -4.84 30.21
C GLN A 507 15.68 -3.91 29.98
N GLU A 508 14.47 -4.37 30.33
CA GLU A 508 13.26 -3.56 30.20
C GLU A 508 13.25 -2.47 31.29
N LEU A 509 13.10 -1.22 30.87
CA LEU A 509 13.10 -0.03 31.74
C LEU A 509 11.68 0.46 32.00
N PHE A 510 10.85 0.44 30.97
CA PHE A 510 9.44 0.80 31.02
C PHE A 510 8.62 -0.22 30.26
N ARG A 511 7.42 -0.50 30.76
CA ARG A 511 6.45 -1.35 30.06
C ARG A 511 5.04 -0.82 30.18
N PHE A 512 4.19 -1.20 29.23
CA PHE A 512 2.75 -0.96 29.32
C PHE A 512 2.04 -2.20 29.86
N GLU A 513 1.52 -2.11 31.09
CA GLU A 513 0.69 -3.13 31.71
C GLU A 513 -0.78 -2.94 31.27
N ARG A 514 -1.35 -3.94 30.59
CA ARG A 514 -2.76 -3.91 30.18
C ARG A 514 -3.66 -4.16 31.40
N GLY A 515 -4.62 -3.26 31.64
CA GLY A 515 -5.55 -3.32 32.77
C GLY A 515 -6.89 -4.00 32.47
N GLY A 516 -7.12 -4.46 31.23
CA GLY A 516 -8.36 -5.11 30.78
C GLY A 516 -8.88 -4.56 29.45
N ARG A 517 -10.08 -4.97 29.02
CA ARG A 517 -10.80 -4.38 27.87
C ARG A 517 -11.77 -3.31 28.40
N GLY A 518 -11.53 -2.04 28.07
CA GLY A 518 -12.50 -0.96 28.27
C GLY A 518 -13.50 -0.88 27.12
N THR A 519 -14.64 -0.23 27.35
CA THR A 519 -15.66 0.03 26.32
C THR A 519 -15.17 0.96 25.21
N ASP A 520 -14.24 1.89 25.52
CA ASP A 520 -13.85 2.99 24.62
C ASP A 520 -12.34 3.03 24.29
N GLY A 521 -11.57 2.00 24.64
CA GLY A 521 -10.15 1.97 24.32
C GLY A 521 -9.31 0.97 25.09
N VAL A 522 -7.99 1.09 24.94
CA VAL A 522 -7.01 0.26 25.65
C VAL A 522 -6.83 0.82 27.06
N ILE A 523 -7.31 0.06 28.04
CA ILE A 523 -7.05 0.35 29.45
C ILE A 523 -5.71 -0.29 29.82
N GLY A 524 -4.81 0.52 30.37
CA GLY A 524 -3.54 0.08 30.90
C GLY A 524 -2.75 1.25 31.45
N ARG A 525 -1.62 0.94 32.08
CA ARG A 525 -0.73 1.92 32.69
C ARG A 525 0.70 1.69 32.22
N PHE A 526 1.46 2.78 32.14
CA PHE A 526 2.91 2.69 32.00
C PHE A 526 3.50 2.43 33.39
N THR A 527 4.40 1.45 33.47
CA THR A 527 5.05 1.04 34.71
C THR A 527 6.55 0.99 34.46
N ALA A 528 7.32 1.66 35.33
CA ALA A 528 8.77 1.51 35.35
C ALA A 528 9.17 0.17 35.98
N CYS A 529 10.32 -0.37 35.59
CA CYS A 529 10.76 -1.72 35.94
C CYS A 529 11.83 -1.77 37.04
N ASP A 530 11.91 -0.75 37.90
CA ASP A 530 12.88 -0.65 39.01
C ASP A 530 14.34 -0.86 38.58
N THR A 531 14.65 -0.51 37.34
CA THR A 531 15.99 -0.66 36.77
C THR A 531 16.50 0.67 36.24
N VAL A 532 17.65 1.11 36.75
CA VAL A 532 18.33 2.31 36.27
C VAL A 532 19.26 1.92 35.12
N PRO A 533 19.21 2.62 33.97
CA PRO A 533 20.10 2.35 32.86
C PRO A 533 21.56 2.62 33.21
N ARG A 534 22.49 1.83 32.68
CA ARG A 534 23.93 1.97 33.02
C ARG A 534 24.46 3.37 32.77
N PHE A 535 24.06 3.98 31.65
CA PHE A 535 24.52 5.33 31.32
C PHE A 535 23.96 6.42 32.25
N TYR A 536 22.82 6.20 32.90
CA TYR A 536 22.31 7.15 33.89
C TYR A 536 23.22 7.22 35.12
N GLU A 537 23.78 6.08 35.52
CA GLU A 537 24.78 6.04 36.59
C GLU A 537 26.05 6.78 36.18
N GLU A 538 26.53 6.60 34.95
CA GLU A 538 27.67 7.32 34.38
C GLU A 538 27.46 8.84 34.38
N LEU A 539 26.29 9.31 33.92
CA LEU A 539 25.94 10.73 33.90
C LEU A 539 25.96 11.33 35.31
N ARG A 540 25.41 10.61 36.29
CA ARG A 540 25.43 11.02 37.70
C ARG A 540 26.86 11.11 38.23
N HIS A 541 27.71 10.13 37.92
CA HIS A 541 29.13 10.16 38.29
C HIS A 541 29.88 11.31 37.59
N GLY A 542 29.47 11.68 36.38
CA GLY A 542 29.96 12.83 35.63
C GLY A 542 29.44 14.19 36.10
N GLY A 543 28.62 14.24 37.16
CA GLY A 543 28.13 15.49 37.77
C GLY A 543 26.85 16.07 37.14
N LEU A 544 26.23 15.37 36.20
CA LEU A 544 24.91 15.75 35.67
C LEU A 544 23.83 15.34 36.68
N THR A 545 22.90 16.25 36.95
CA THR A 545 21.75 15.97 37.82
C THR A 545 20.70 15.22 36.99
N VAL A 546 20.61 13.91 37.19
CA VAL A 546 19.61 13.04 36.57
C VAL A 546 18.59 12.56 37.60
N ASP A 547 17.31 12.54 37.21
CA ASP A 547 16.23 12.06 38.08
C ASP A 547 16.13 10.53 38.00
N LEU A 548 16.52 9.85 39.07
CA LEU A 548 16.43 8.40 39.17
C LEU A 548 15.02 7.91 39.51
N SER A 549 14.16 8.79 40.03
CA SER A 549 12.78 8.44 40.40
C SER A 549 11.94 8.06 39.17
N LEU A 550 12.38 8.46 37.96
CA LEU A 550 11.79 8.05 36.70
C LEU A 550 11.68 6.53 36.53
N PHE A 551 12.61 5.77 37.14
CA PHE A 551 12.65 4.31 37.03
C PHE A 551 12.06 3.59 38.23
N ALA A 552 11.67 4.31 39.28
CA ALA A 552 11.00 3.73 40.42
C ALA A 552 9.59 3.32 40.04
N ARG A 553 9.20 2.09 40.38
CA ARG A 553 7.85 1.61 40.13
C ARG A 553 6.87 2.47 40.93
N SER A 554 5.87 3.04 40.26
CA SER A 554 4.82 3.79 40.92
C SER A 554 4.10 2.87 41.92
N VAL A 555 4.27 3.14 43.21
CA VAL A 555 3.47 2.48 44.26
C VAL A 555 2.04 3.01 44.09
N ALA A 556 1.12 2.09 43.77
CA ALA A 556 -0.28 2.41 43.56
C ALA A 556 -0.97 2.87 44.85
#